data_AF-A0A328S9H9-F1
#
_entry.id   AF-A0A328S9H9-F1
#
_cell.length_a   1.000
_cell.length_b   1.000
_cell.length_c   1.000
_cell.angle_alpha   90.00
_cell.angle_beta   90.00
_cell.angle_gamma   90.00
#
_symmetry.space_group_name_H-M   'P 1'
#
loop_
_entity.id
_entity.type
_entity.pdbx_description
1 polymer ?
#
loop_
_entity_poly.entity_id
_entity_poly.type
_entity_poly.pdbx_seq_one_letter_code
_entity_poly.pdbx_strand_id
1 'polypeptide(L)'
;DASGSTDIEGTPCEAGSHDPLDDVNFLQDEVTMWMYSILERNWPRLIRKVMSEHLNFAKVIADQLSGTGVQVEDVIEAERIMNDEYDKWEKEDILKFLSRLLELSKPIIIVANKTDAPTAEENIRRLKEKYPLVIPASAQSELALVNAAKAGLINYNSGDDHFEIIADDKLSTKQKEALEYIDEHVLKKYGSTGIQEALNTAVYELLDQIAVYPVEDEHKYSDHKGNVLPDALLIPRGSTPRDMAYCIHTDIGDGFTHAIDARRNMRIASDQELKQGDIISIISNK
;
A
#
# COMPACT_ATOMS: atom_id res chain seq x y z
N ASP A 1 15.75 -9.06 2.55
CA ASP A 1 16.59 -8.94 1.33
C ASP A 1 16.43 -10.20 0.49
N ALA A 2 15.88 -10.17 -0.73
CA ALA A 2 15.54 -11.43 -1.43
C ALA A 2 16.77 -12.29 -1.75
N SER A 3 17.94 -11.69 -1.95
CA SER A 3 19.16 -12.44 -2.23
C SER A 3 19.73 -13.17 -1.01
N GLY A 4 19.24 -12.88 0.21
CA GLY A 4 19.80 -13.42 1.45
C GLY A 4 21.25 -13.00 1.69
N SER A 5 21.64 -11.82 1.18
CA SER A 5 23.01 -11.26 1.28
C SER A 5 23.16 -10.21 2.39
N THR A 6 22.16 -10.11 3.26
CA THR A 6 22.15 -9.17 4.39
C THR A 6 21.70 -9.96 5.61
N ASP A 7 22.39 -9.82 6.74
CA ASP A 7 22.01 -10.44 8.01
C ASP A 7 20.92 -9.62 8.76
N ILE A 8 20.52 -10.11 9.93
CA ILE A 8 19.48 -9.50 10.77
C ILE A 8 19.83 -8.07 11.23
N GLU A 9 21.11 -7.70 11.29
CA GLU A 9 21.55 -6.36 11.68
C GLU A 9 21.65 -5.40 10.47
N GLY A 10 21.39 -5.90 9.26
CA GLY A 10 21.54 -5.11 8.04
C GLY A 10 22.96 -5.12 7.47
N THR A 11 23.83 -6.01 7.94
CA THR A 11 25.22 -6.10 7.50
C THR A 11 25.36 -7.05 6.32
N PRO A 12 26.19 -6.73 5.30
CA PRO A 12 26.44 -7.64 4.18
C PRO A 12 27.00 -8.99 4.63
N CYS A 13 26.38 -10.06 4.16
CA CYS A 13 26.82 -11.44 4.36
C CYS A 13 26.91 -12.19 3.02
N GLU A 14 27.32 -13.46 3.07
CA GLU A 14 27.36 -14.30 1.86
C GLU A 14 25.96 -14.47 1.27
N ALA A 15 25.80 -14.33 -0.05
CA ALA A 15 24.49 -14.42 -0.69
C ALA A 15 23.84 -15.79 -0.45
N GLY A 16 22.59 -15.80 0.02
CA GLY A 16 21.84 -16.99 0.37
C GLY A 16 22.18 -17.56 1.76
N SER A 17 23.06 -16.93 2.53
CA SER A 17 23.37 -17.37 3.89
C SER A 17 22.32 -16.97 4.92
N HIS A 18 21.55 -15.92 4.65
CA HIS A 18 20.42 -15.47 5.49
C HIS A 18 19.08 -15.76 4.82
N ASP A 19 18.10 -16.23 5.60
CA ASP A 19 16.77 -16.57 5.09
C ASP A 19 15.84 -15.34 5.15
N PRO A 20 15.35 -14.82 4.01
CA PRO A 20 14.47 -13.64 4.01
C PRO A 20 13.12 -13.91 4.68
N LEU A 21 12.73 -15.18 4.87
CA LEU A 21 11.52 -15.52 5.62
C LEU A 21 11.66 -15.18 7.11
N ASP A 22 12.88 -15.23 7.65
CA ASP A 22 13.15 -14.90 9.05
C ASP A 22 13.03 -13.39 9.28
N ASP A 23 13.47 -12.56 8.32
CA ASP A 23 13.29 -11.10 8.35
C ASP A 23 11.81 -10.71 8.49
N VAL A 24 10.93 -11.37 7.71
CA VAL A 24 9.50 -11.08 7.71
C VAL A 24 8.86 -11.49 9.04
N ASN A 25 9.20 -12.68 9.55
CA ASN A 25 8.66 -13.14 10.85
C ASN A 25 9.14 -12.21 11.98
N PHE A 26 10.42 -11.86 11.98
CA PHE A 26 11.02 -10.96 12.96
C PHE A 26 10.28 -9.61 13.01
N LEU A 27 10.00 -9.02 11.85
CA LEU A 27 9.24 -7.76 11.79
C LEU A 27 7.82 -7.91 12.36
N GLN A 28 7.11 -9.00 12.02
CA GLN A 28 5.77 -9.25 12.53
C GLN A 28 5.76 -9.43 14.05
N ASP A 29 6.74 -10.16 14.59
CA ASP A 29 6.91 -10.37 16.02
C ASP A 29 7.25 -9.05 16.75
N GLU A 30 8.16 -8.25 16.20
CA GLU A 30 8.53 -6.93 16.75
C GLU A 30 7.32 -5.97 16.82
N VAL A 31 6.54 -5.87 15.73
CA VAL A 31 5.35 -5.00 15.70
C VAL A 31 4.28 -5.51 16.68
N THR A 32 4.11 -6.83 16.80
CA THR A 32 3.20 -7.45 17.77
C THR A 32 3.63 -7.14 19.20
N MET A 33 4.92 -7.29 19.51
CA MET A 33 5.49 -7.00 20.83
C MET A 33 5.42 -5.51 21.17
N TRP A 34 5.62 -4.63 20.19
CA TRP A 34 5.41 -3.20 20.35
C TRP A 34 3.95 -2.89 20.72
N MET A 35 2.97 -3.43 19.98
CA MET A 35 1.56 -3.23 20.28
C MET A 35 1.17 -3.84 21.64
N TYR A 36 1.74 -4.99 22.00
CA TYR A 36 1.59 -5.61 23.32
C TYR A 36 2.09 -4.68 24.42
N SER A 37 3.23 -4.02 24.25
CA SER A 37 3.78 -3.09 25.24
C SER A 37 2.87 -1.88 25.52
N ILE A 38 2.04 -1.48 24.55
CA ILE A 38 1.03 -0.42 24.69
C ILE A 38 -0.14 -0.91 25.56
N LEU A 39 -0.57 -2.15 25.37
CA LEU A 39 -1.72 -2.73 26.07
C LEU A 39 -1.37 -3.28 27.45
N GLU A 40 -0.27 -4.00 27.60
CA GLU A 40 0.10 -4.75 28.81
C GLU A 40 0.03 -3.87 30.07
N ARG A 41 0.54 -2.63 29.98
CA ARG A 41 0.55 -1.69 31.10
C ARG A 41 -0.85 -1.35 31.63
N ASN A 42 -1.84 -1.33 30.74
CA ASN A 42 -3.21 -0.93 31.05
C ASN A 42 -4.19 -2.12 31.08
N TRP A 43 -3.77 -3.30 30.64
CA TRP A 43 -4.63 -4.47 30.43
C TRP A 43 -5.51 -4.82 31.64
N PRO A 44 -4.97 -4.96 32.88
CA PRO A 44 -5.79 -5.31 34.04
C PRO A 44 -6.86 -4.25 34.37
N ARG A 45 -6.55 -2.97 34.10
CA ARG A 45 -7.48 -1.86 34.29
C ARG A 45 -8.56 -1.85 33.22
N LEU A 46 -8.20 -2.09 31.96
CA LEU A 46 -9.14 -2.14 30.83
C LEU A 46 -10.15 -3.27 31.01
N ILE A 47 -9.68 -4.48 31.29
CA ILE A 47 -10.55 -5.64 31.51
C ILE A 47 -11.49 -5.43 32.70
N ARG A 48 -10.98 -4.91 33.83
CA ARG A 48 -11.82 -4.62 35.00
C ARG A 48 -12.92 -3.61 34.65
N LYS A 49 -12.59 -2.59 33.86
CA LYS A 49 -13.56 -1.58 33.40
C LYS A 49 -14.62 -2.22 32.51
N VAL A 50 -14.22 -3.01 31.53
CA VAL A 50 -15.14 -3.76 30.63
C VAL A 50 -16.11 -4.62 31.44
N MET A 51 -15.61 -5.40 32.40
CA MET A 51 -16.43 -6.31 33.21
C MET A 51 -17.35 -5.58 34.19
N SER A 52 -16.85 -4.55 34.89
CA SER A 52 -17.61 -3.88 35.96
C SER A 52 -18.67 -2.93 35.42
N GLU A 53 -18.37 -2.25 34.31
CA GLU A 53 -19.25 -1.26 33.69
C GLU A 53 -20.06 -1.86 32.52
N HIS A 54 -19.90 -3.16 32.22
CA HIS A 54 -20.50 -3.86 31.07
C HIS A 54 -20.29 -3.11 29.74
N LEU A 55 -19.08 -2.57 29.54
CA LEU A 55 -18.72 -1.88 28.31
C LEU A 55 -18.40 -2.87 27.20
N ASN A 56 -18.51 -2.41 25.95
CA ASN A 56 -18.07 -3.17 24.80
C ASN A 56 -16.53 -3.26 24.78
N PHE A 57 -16.00 -4.48 24.85
CA PHE A 57 -14.56 -4.78 24.83
C PHE A 57 -13.87 -4.15 23.62
N ALA A 58 -14.41 -4.39 22.42
CA ALA A 58 -13.83 -3.90 21.17
C ALA A 58 -13.69 -2.38 21.14
N LYS A 59 -14.70 -1.65 21.64
CA LYS A 59 -14.63 -0.19 21.77
C LYS A 59 -13.52 0.25 22.72
N VAL A 60 -13.39 -0.41 23.88
CA VAL A 60 -12.36 -0.05 24.88
C VAL A 60 -10.96 -0.28 24.34
N ILE A 61 -10.72 -1.37 23.61
CA ILE A 61 -9.43 -1.66 22.99
C ILE A 61 -9.14 -0.70 21.83
N ALA A 62 -10.11 -0.45 20.94
CA ALA A 62 -9.96 0.50 19.85
C ALA A 62 -9.67 1.93 20.36
N ASP A 63 -10.35 2.38 21.42
CA ASP A 63 -10.07 3.66 22.06
C ASP A 63 -8.63 3.71 22.61
N GLN A 64 -8.16 2.64 23.24
CA GLN A 64 -6.79 2.54 23.76
C GLN A 64 -5.73 2.52 22.63
N LEU A 65 -6.07 1.96 21.47
CA LEU A 65 -5.23 1.86 20.27
C LEU A 65 -5.57 2.91 19.21
N SER A 66 -6.33 3.95 19.55
CA SER A 66 -6.79 4.96 18.60
C SER A 66 -5.63 5.67 17.88
N GLY A 67 -4.50 5.84 18.56
CA GLY A 67 -3.28 6.40 17.98
C GLY A 67 -2.62 5.54 16.91
N THR A 68 -2.99 4.27 16.77
CA THR A 68 -2.47 3.35 15.72
C THR A 68 -3.48 3.16 14.57
N GLY A 69 -4.64 3.82 14.62
CA GLY A 69 -5.67 3.75 13.57
C GLY A 69 -6.43 2.42 13.52
N VAL A 70 -6.40 1.62 14.60
CA VAL A 70 -7.24 0.41 14.76
C VAL A 70 -8.71 0.81 14.85
N GLN A 71 -9.56 0.19 14.05
CA GLN A 71 -11.02 0.38 14.11
C GLN A 71 -11.69 -0.60 15.06
N VAL A 72 -12.91 -0.30 15.48
CA VAL A 72 -13.69 -1.18 16.36
C VAL A 72 -13.99 -2.51 15.67
N GLU A 73 -14.27 -2.46 14.36
CA GLU A 73 -14.55 -3.61 13.50
C GLU A 73 -13.36 -4.57 13.44
N ASP A 74 -12.13 -4.04 13.37
CA ASP A 74 -10.90 -4.85 13.38
C ASP A 74 -10.77 -5.65 14.67
N VAL A 75 -11.08 -5.01 15.81
CA VAL A 75 -11.03 -5.66 17.12
C VAL A 75 -12.10 -6.74 17.25
N ILE A 76 -13.33 -6.46 16.81
CA ILE A 76 -14.41 -7.45 16.81
C ILE A 76 -14.00 -8.68 16.00
N GLU A 77 -13.42 -8.47 14.81
CA GLU A 77 -13.01 -9.57 13.94
C GLU A 77 -11.80 -10.34 14.51
N ALA A 78 -10.85 -9.64 15.14
CA ALA A 78 -9.73 -10.27 15.83
C ALA A 78 -10.16 -11.08 17.06
N GLU A 79 -11.18 -10.64 17.79
CA GLU A 79 -11.72 -11.35 18.95
C GLU A 79 -12.39 -12.69 18.56
N ARG A 80 -12.95 -12.80 17.34
CA ARG A 80 -13.68 -14.02 16.90
C ARG A 80 -12.85 -15.30 16.89
N ILE A 81 -11.52 -15.20 16.80
CA ILE A 81 -10.63 -16.38 16.82
C ILE A 81 -10.25 -16.82 18.25
N MET A 82 -10.69 -16.06 19.25
CA MET A 82 -10.43 -16.32 20.67
C MET A 82 -11.60 -17.10 21.24
N ASN A 83 -11.31 -18.16 21.99
CA ASN A 83 -12.32 -19.06 22.55
C ASN A 83 -12.63 -18.76 24.01
N ASP A 84 -11.68 -18.15 24.71
CA ASP A 84 -11.76 -17.86 26.13
C ASP A 84 -12.21 -16.42 26.39
N GLU A 85 -12.83 -16.21 27.53
CA GLU A 85 -13.20 -14.87 28.01
C GLU A 85 -11.92 -14.04 28.23
N TYR A 86 -11.97 -12.76 27.83
CA TYR A 86 -10.82 -11.84 27.87
C TYR A 86 -10.26 -11.58 29.27
N ASP A 87 -10.97 -11.95 30.34
CA ASP A 87 -10.48 -11.90 31.72
C ASP A 87 -9.54 -13.06 32.10
N LYS A 88 -9.52 -14.12 31.28
CA LYS A 88 -8.65 -15.29 31.45
C LYS A 88 -7.44 -15.27 30.53
N TRP A 89 -7.34 -14.31 29.62
CA TRP A 89 -6.25 -14.24 28.66
C TRP A 89 -4.92 -14.06 29.36
N GLU A 90 -4.02 -15.00 29.11
CA GLU A 90 -2.62 -14.88 29.48
C GLU A 90 -1.85 -14.12 28.38
N LYS A 91 -0.55 -13.90 28.61
CA LYS A 91 0.28 -13.13 27.67
C LYS A 91 0.21 -13.70 26.25
N GLU A 92 0.25 -15.01 26.13
CA GLU A 92 0.20 -15.75 24.87
C GLU A 92 -1.11 -15.51 24.12
N ASP A 93 -2.23 -15.44 24.84
CA ASP A 93 -3.55 -15.15 24.26
C ASP A 93 -3.63 -13.71 23.76
N ILE A 94 -3.10 -12.76 24.54
CA ILE A 94 -3.05 -11.34 24.14
C ILE A 94 -2.18 -11.19 22.89
N LEU A 95 -1.01 -11.85 22.83
CA LEU A 95 -0.14 -11.80 21.65
C LEU A 95 -0.81 -12.42 20.43
N LYS A 96 -1.54 -13.54 20.58
CA LYS A 96 -2.30 -14.16 19.50
C LYS A 96 -3.40 -13.24 18.99
N PHE A 97 -4.16 -12.62 19.88
CA PHE A 97 -5.18 -11.63 19.54
C PHE A 97 -4.56 -10.42 18.80
N LEU A 98 -3.44 -9.90 19.29
CA LEU A 98 -2.75 -8.75 18.69
C LEU A 98 -2.16 -9.06 17.32
N SER A 99 -1.57 -10.24 17.14
CA SER A 99 -1.08 -10.70 15.84
C SER A 99 -2.21 -10.69 14.81
N ARG A 100 -3.39 -11.25 15.17
CA ARG A 100 -4.56 -11.22 14.31
C ARG A 100 -5.10 -9.80 14.05
N LEU A 101 -5.10 -8.95 15.09
CA LEU A 101 -5.53 -7.56 14.97
C LEU A 101 -4.63 -6.77 14.00
N LEU A 102 -3.34 -7.03 14.01
CA LEU A 102 -2.38 -6.40 13.10
C LEU A 102 -2.60 -6.85 11.66
N GLU A 103 -2.85 -8.14 11.41
CA GLU A 103 -3.18 -8.65 10.07
C GLU A 103 -4.38 -7.92 9.44
N LEU A 104 -5.38 -7.59 10.25
CA LEU A 104 -6.60 -6.92 9.80
C LEU A 104 -6.41 -5.40 9.65
N SER A 105 -5.87 -4.76 10.69
CA SER A 105 -5.79 -3.30 10.76
C SER A 105 -4.57 -2.70 10.06
N LYS A 106 -3.55 -3.51 9.78
CA LYS A 106 -2.27 -3.14 9.18
C LYS A 106 -1.83 -4.20 8.17
N PRO A 107 -2.56 -4.36 7.07
CA PRO A 107 -2.16 -5.31 6.05
C PRO A 107 -0.81 -4.89 5.44
N ILE A 108 0.05 -5.88 5.14
CA ILE A 108 1.45 -5.65 4.73
C ILE A 108 1.65 -6.22 3.33
N ILE A 109 2.44 -5.51 2.52
CA ILE A 109 2.99 -5.99 1.26
C ILE A 109 4.49 -6.23 1.40
N ILE A 110 4.97 -7.37 0.90
CA ILE A 110 6.39 -7.72 0.95
C ILE A 110 7.03 -7.36 -0.39
N VAL A 111 7.96 -6.42 -0.36
CA VAL A 111 8.78 -6.07 -1.53
C VAL A 111 10.09 -6.85 -1.47
N ALA A 112 10.17 -7.92 -2.24
CA ALA A 112 11.34 -8.80 -2.32
C ALA A 112 12.41 -8.17 -3.21
N ASN A 113 13.13 -7.20 -2.65
CA ASN A 113 14.16 -6.42 -3.35
C ASN A 113 15.45 -7.24 -3.65
N LYS A 114 16.24 -6.77 -4.63
CA LYS A 114 17.44 -7.44 -5.20
C LYS A 114 17.12 -8.69 -6.01
N THR A 115 16.01 -8.65 -6.76
CA THR A 115 15.54 -9.78 -7.59
C THR A 115 16.49 -10.18 -8.73
N ASP A 116 17.44 -9.30 -9.06
CA ASP A 116 18.53 -9.50 -10.01
C ASP A 116 19.63 -10.46 -9.51
N ALA A 117 19.69 -10.74 -8.21
CA ALA A 117 20.67 -11.65 -7.65
C ALA A 117 20.33 -13.14 -7.96
N PRO A 118 21.33 -14.00 -8.22
CA PRO A 118 21.10 -15.42 -8.56
C PRO A 118 20.34 -16.22 -7.49
N THR A 119 20.56 -15.90 -6.20
CA THR A 119 19.90 -16.57 -5.07
C THR A 119 18.47 -16.09 -4.81
N ALA A 120 18.06 -14.96 -5.42
CA ALA A 120 16.78 -14.33 -5.11
C ALA A 120 15.58 -15.15 -5.56
N GLU A 121 15.68 -15.84 -6.70
CA GLU A 121 14.54 -16.55 -7.30
C GLU A 121 13.94 -17.61 -6.38
N GLU A 122 14.78 -18.44 -5.74
CA GLU A 122 14.31 -19.46 -4.82
C GLU A 122 13.70 -18.84 -3.55
N ASN A 123 14.32 -17.80 -3.01
CA ASN A 123 13.80 -17.10 -1.83
C ASN A 123 12.46 -16.40 -2.12
N ILE A 124 12.33 -15.78 -3.30
CA ILE A 124 11.08 -15.17 -3.76
C ILE A 124 9.98 -16.23 -3.87
N ARG A 125 10.30 -17.41 -4.42
CA ARG A 125 9.36 -18.53 -4.49
C ARG A 125 8.87 -18.95 -3.11
N ARG A 126 9.80 -19.15 -2.16
CA ARG A 126 9.48 -19.49 -0.76
C ARG A 126 8.66 -18.41 -0.06
N LEU A 127 8.95 -17.13 -0.31
CA LEU A 127 8.15 -16.01 0.19
C LEU A 127 6.73 -16.04 -0.38
N LYS A 128 6.57 -16.25 -1.69
CA LYS A 128 5.25 -16.36 -2.37
C LYS A 128 4.45 -17.57 -1.92
N GLU A 129 5.10 -18.65 -1.52
CA GLU A 129 4.43 -19.85 -0.96
C GLU A 129 3.85 -19.58 0.45
N LYS A 130 4.50 -18.73 1.25
CA LYS A 130 4.09 -18.43 2.64
C LYS A 130 3.18 -17.21 2.75
N TYR A 131 3.39 -16.19 1.94
CA TYR A 131 2.71 -14.91 2.05
C TYR A 131 1.92 -14.58 0.78
N PRO A 132 0.70 -14.04 0.91
CA PRO A 132 -0.18 -13.81 -0.23
C PRO A 132 0.28 -12.66 -1.14
N LEU A 133 0.98 -11.66 -0.60
CA LEU A 133 1.35 -10.44 -1.32
C LEU A 133 2.87 -10.22 -1.27
N VAL A 134 3.56 -10.77 -2.27
CA VAL A 134 5.01 -10.64 -2.44
C VAL A 134 5.32 -10.18 -3.86
N ILE A 135 5.95 -9.01 -3.98
CA ILE A 135 6.34 -8.42 -5.26
C ILE A 135 7.86 -8.45 -5.39
N PRO A 136 8.41 -9.20 -6.36
CA PRO A 136 9.83 -9.15 -6.70
C PRO A 136 10.19 -7.75 -7.19
N ALA A 137 11.29 -7.18 -6.70
CA ALA A 137 11.70 -5.86 -7.14
C ALA A 137 13.22 -5.71 -7.27
N SER A 138 13.65 -4.75 -8.09
CA SER A 138 15.03 -4.27 -8.15
C SER A 138 15.05 -2.75 -8.06
N ALA A 139 15.15 -2.23 -6.83
CA ALA A 139 15.16 -0.79 -6.57
C ALA A 139 16.38 -0.10 -7.21
N GLN A 140 17.52 -0.78 -7.28
CA GLN A 140 18.72 -0.25 -7.93
C GLN A 140 18.53 -0.09 -9.43
N SER A 141 17.86 -1.06 -10.07
CA SER A 141 17.52 -1.00 -11.49
C SER A 141 16.55 0.13 -11.81
N GLU A 142 15.49 0.28 -11.00
CA GLU A 142 14.53 1.39 -11.13
C GLU A 142 15.24 2.75 -11.02
N LEU A 143 16.09 2.92 -10.01
CA LEU A 143 16.83 4.16 -9.81
C LEU A 143 17.75 4.48 -11.01
N ALA A 144 18.40 3.46 -11.57
CA ALA A 144 19.27 3.62 -12.74
C ALA A 144 18.48 4.06 -13.98
N LEU A 145 17.35 3.41 -14.27
CA LEU A 145 16.48 3.75 -15.41
C LEU A 145 15.88 5.15 -15.27
N VAL A 146 15.34 5.50 -14.09
CA VAL A 146 14.78 6.83 -13.83
C VAL A 146 15.84 7.93 -13.98
N ASN A 147 17.06 7.70 -13.50
CA ASN A 147 18.15 8.67 -13.66
C ASN A 147 18.60 8.81 -15.12
N ALA A 148 18.66 7.69 -15.86
CA ALA A 148 18.98 7.72 -17.29
C ALA A 148 17.90 8.45 -18.11
N ALA A 149 16.62 8.26 -17.77
CA ALA A 149 15.50 8.96 -18.40
C ALA A 149 15.52 10.46 -18.10
N LYS A 150 15.76 10.84 -16.84
CA LYS A 150 15.92 12.26 -16.45
C LYS A 150 17.10 12.93 -17.13
N ALA A 151 18.16 12.19 -17.44
CA ALA A 151 19.30 12.68 -18.20
C ALA A 151 19.04 12.77 -19.72
N GLY A 152 17.87 12.34 -20.20
CA GLY A 152 17.52 12.30 -21.62
C GLY A 152 18.32 11.27 -22.42
N LEU A 153 18.85 10.23 -21.75
CA LEU A 153 19.61 9.16 -22.39
C LEU A 153 18.69 8.07 -22.93
N ILE A 154 17.62 7.78 -22.20
CA ILE A 154 16.61 6.79 -22.55
C ILE A 154 15.19 7.38 -22.45
N ASN A 155 14.23 6.76 -23.12
CA ASN A 155 12.81 6.92 -22.91
C ASN A 155 12.33 5.77 -22.00
N TYR A 156 11.89 6.09 -20.79
CA TYR A 156 11.42 5.12 -19.81
C TYR A 156 10.46 5.78 -18.85
N ASN A 157 9.30 5.16 -18.60
CA ASN A 157 8.43 5.51 -17.49
C ASN A 157 8.49 4.39 -16.43
N SER A 158 8.41 4.79 -15.16
CA SER A 158 8.40 3.84 -14.05
C SER A 158 7.29 2.81 -14.20
N GLY A 159 7.68 1.53 -14.17
CA GLY A 159 6.77 0.40 -14.37
C GLY A 159 6.68 -0.12 -15.80
N ASP A 160 7.31 0.54 -16.78
CA ASP A 160 7.40 0.02 -18.15
C ASP A 160 8.25 -1.27 -18.18
N ASP A 161 7.91 -2.17 -19.10
CA ASP A 161 8.58 -3.46 -19.32
C ASP A 161 9.79 -3.35 -20.27
N HIS A 162 10.00 -2.18 -20.87
CA HIS A 162 11.10 -1.87 -21.77
C HIS A 162 11.48 -0.38 -21.69
N PHE A 163 12.62 -0.04 -22.27
CA PHE A 163 13.05 1.35 -22.49
C PHE A 163 13.64 1.51 -23.88
N GLU A 164 13.63 2.73 -24.41
CA GLU A 164 14.25 3.05 -25.70
C GLU A 164 15.49 3.93 -25.49
N ILE A 165 16.60 3.61 -26.15
CA ILE A 165 17.82 4.44 -26.09
C ILE A 165 17.66 5.61 -27.07
N ILE A 166 17.70 6.85 -26.56
CA ILE A 166 17.56 8.08 -27.36
C ILE A 166 18.93 8.65 -27.74
N ALA A 167 19.91 8.57 -26.84
CA ALA A 167 21.22 9.19 -27.02
C ALA A 167 22.36 8.17 -26.86
N ASP A 168 22.44 7.22 -27.79
CA ASP A 168 23.43 6.13 -27.78
C ASP A 168 24.89 6.63 -27.82
N ASP A 169 25.10 7.79 -28.45
CA ASP A 169 26.39 8.48 -28.57
C ASP A 169 26.88 9.10 -27.25
N LYS A 170 25.97 9.36 -26.30
CA LYS A 170 26.28 9.94 -24.99
C LYS A 170 26.46 8.90 -23.89
N LEU A 171 26.14 7.64 -24.16
CA LEU A 171 26.26 6.54 -23.21
C LEU A 171 27.70 6.02 -23.17
N SER A 172 28.28 5.96 -21.97
CA SER A 172 29.53 5.24 -21.75
C SER A 172 29.33 3.72 -21.86
N THR A 173 30.38 2.97 -22.18
CA THR A 173 30.33 1.50 -22.27
C THR A 173 29.75 0.87 -21.00
N LYS A 174 30.15 1.34 -19.82
CA LYS A 174 29.62 0.85 -18.53
C LYS A 174 28.13 1.10 -18.35
N GLN A 175 27.62 2.22 -18.86
CA GLN A 175 26.19 2.50 -18.79
C GLN A 175 25.39 1.62 -19.75
N LYS A 176 25.94 1.33 -20.94
CA LYS A 176 25.32 0.38 -21.88
C LYS A 176 25.26 -1.02 -21.27
N GLU A 177 26.38 -1.51 -20.74
CA GLU A 177 26.45 -2.81 -20.04
C GLU A 177 25.46 -2.88 -18.87
N ALA A 178 25.32 -1.81 -18.08
CA ALA A 178 24.35 -1.76 -16.98
C ALA A 178 22.90 -1.77 -17.47
N LEU A 179 22.58 -1.06 -18.55
CA LEU A 179 21.24 -1.05 -19.15
C LEU A 179 20.89 -2.41 -19.75
N GLU A 180 21.83 -3.06 -20.44
CA GLU A 180 21.68 -4.43 -20.95
C GLU A 180 21.47 -5.43 -19.81
N TYR A 181 22.23 -5.32 -18.72
CA TYR A 181 22.04 -6.16 -17.54
C TYR A 181 20.64 -6.03 -16.95
N ILE A 182 20.14 -4.79 -16.80
CA ILE A 182 18.79 -4.52 -16.27
C ILE A 182 17.72 -5.11 -17.20
N ASP A 183 17.86 -4.91 -18.52
CA ASP A 183 16.93 -5.44 -19.51
C ASP A 183 16.85 -6.98 -19.45
N GLU A 184 17.98 -7.66 -19.41
CA GLU A 184 18.03 -9.12 -19.42
C GLU A 184 17.62 -9.76 -18.08
N HIS A 185 18.09 -9.23 -16.96
CA HIS A 185 17.98 -9.90 -15.66
C HIS A 185 16.77 -9.44 -14.86
N VAL A 186 16.22 -8.25 -15.16
CA VAL A 186 15.07 -7.67 -14.45
C VAL A 186 13.86 -7.56 -15.35
N LEU A 187 13.92 -6.73 -16.40
CA LEU A 187 12.74 -6.39 -17.20
C LEU A 187 12.18 -7.60 -17.96
N LYS A 188 13.02 -8.31 -18.74
CA LYS A 188 12.56 -9.50 -19.49
C LYS A 188 12.13 -10.66 -18.59
N LYS A 189 12.69 -10.76 -17.38
CA LYS A 189 12.41 -11.86 -16.45
C LYS A 189 11.13 -11.62 -15.64
N TYR A 190 10.93 -10.40 -15.14
CA TYR A 190 9.85 -10.06 -14.22
C TYR A 190 8.78 -9.15 -14.83
N GLY A 191 8.98 -8.64 -16.06
CA GLY A 191 8.05 -7.75 -16.76
C GLY A 191 8.14 -6.29 -16.31
N SER A 192 8.76 -5.99 -15.16
CA SER A 192 9.05 -4.63 -14.72
C SER A 192 10.15 -4.67 -13.66
N THR A 193 10.52 -3.52 -13.11
CA THR A 193 11.41 -3.43 -11.94
C THR A 193 10.70 -3.80 -10.63
N GLY A 194 9.38 -3.97 -10.63
CA GLY A 194 8.55 -4.30 -9.47
C GLY A 194 8.25 -3.14 -8.52
N ILE A 195 8.89 -1.98 -8.69
CA ILE A 195 8.67 -0.83 -7.78
C ILE A 195 7.31 -0.18 -8.02
N GLN A 196 6.99 0.14 -9.28
CA GLN A 196 5.69 0.73 -9.61
C GLN A 196 4.54 -0.28 -9.35
N GLU A 197 4.78 -1.57 -9.60
CA GLU A 197 3.85 -2.65 -9.26
C GLU A 197 3.59 -2.66 -7.75
N ALA A 198 4.64 -2.60 -6.91
CA ALA A 198 4.50 -2.55 -5.47
C ALA A 198 3.68 -1.35 -4.97
N LEU A 199 3.90 -0.18 -5.55
CA LEU A 199 3.10 1.02 -5.22
C LEU A 199 1.64 0.85 -5.66
N ASN A 200 1.41 0.36 -6.87
CA ASN A 200 0.06 0.15 -7.42
C ASN A 200 -0.72 -0.88 -6.59
N THR A 201 -0.12 -2.02 -6.26
CA THR A 201 -0.76 -3.05 -5.43
C THR A 201 -1.01 -2.52 -4.02
N ALA A 202 -0.08 -1.77 -3.42
CA ALA A 202 -0.29 -1.17 -2.11
C ALA A 202 -1.50 -0.21 -2.10
N VAL A 203 -1.67 0.60 -3.14
CA VAL A 203 -2.78 1.58 -3.20
C VAL A 203 -4.09 0.93 -3.64
N TYR A 204 -4.08 0.21 -4.77
CA TYR A 204 -5.31 -0.21 -5.44
C TYR A 204 -5.84 -1.57 -4.96
N GLU A 205 -4.99 -2.45 -4.44
CA GLU A 205 -5.38 -3.78 -3.99
C GLU A 205 -5.40 -3.88 -2.46
N LEU A 206 -4.32 -3.46 -1.81
CA LEU A 206 -4.16 -3.59 -0.35
C LEU A 206 -5.05 -2.61 0.42
N LEU A 207 -5.01 -1.33 0.03
CA LEU A 207 -5.85 -0.29 0.61
C LEU A 207 -7.21 -0.16 -0.08
N ASP A 208 -7.45 -0.97 -1.11
CA ASP A 208 -8.66 -0.98 -1.96
C ASP A 208 -9.11 0.42 -2.39
N GLN A 209 -8.17 1.25 -2.82
CA GLN A 209 -8.45 2.60 -3.31
C GLN A 209 -8.63 2.64 -4.82
N ILE A 210 -9.30 3.70 -5.29
CA ILE A 210 -9.40 4.05 -6.70
C ILE A 210 -8.91 5.48 -6.92
N ALA A 211 -8.28 5.73 -8.05
CA ALA A 211 -7.90 7.06 -8.49
C ALA A 211 -9.04 7.69 -9.29
N VAL A 212 -9.55 8.84 -8.86
CA VAL A 212 -10.58 9.62 -9.56
C VAL A 212 -10.12 11.05 -9.78
N TYR A 213 -10.62 11.68 -10.84
CA TYR A 213 -10.15 12.99 -11.27
C TYR A 213 -11.28 14.02 -11.16
N PRO A 214 -11.28 14.89 -10.14
CA PRO A 214 -12.20 16.02 -10.08
C PRO A 214 -11.85 17.02 -11.17
N VAL A 215 -12.87 17.46 -11.91
CA VAL A 215 -12.76 18.57 -12.86
C VAL A 215 -13.91 19.52 -12.61
N GLU A 216 -13.77 20.75 -13.07
CA GLU A 216 -14.84 21.73 -12.97
C GLU A 216 -15.58 21.85 -14.31
N ASP A 217 -14.83 22.02 -15.41
CA ASP A 217 -15.34 22.02 -16.78
C ASP A 217 -15.29 20.58 -17.33
N GLU A 218 -16.47 19.96 -17.49
CA GLU A 218 -16.62 18.59 -18.01
C GLU A 218 -16.21 18.45 -19.49
N HIS A 219 -16.22 19.54 -20.26
CA HIS A 219 -15.90 19.50 -21.69
C HIS A 219 -14.40 19.67 -21.96
N LYS A 220 -13.71 20.42 -21.11
CA LYS A 220 -12.25 20.65 -21.20
C LYS A 220 -11.43 19.79 -20.26
N TYR A 221 -12.09 19.09 -19.33
CA TYR A 221 -11.45 18.35 -18.25
C TYR A 221 -10.53 19.25 -17.41
N SER A 222 -10.94 20.49 -17.14
CA SER A 222 -10.08 21.50 -16.53
C SER A 222 -10.67 22.17 -15.29
N ASP A 223 -9.80 22.82 -14.51
CA ASP A 223 -10.20 23.75 -13.45
C ASP A 223 -10.49 25.17 -13.99
N HIS A 224 -10.92 26.09 -13.10
CA HIS A 224 -11.03 27.53 -13.33
C HIS A 224 -9.78 28.18 -13.99
N LYS A 225 -8.58 27.61 -13.77
CA LYS A 225 -7.31 28.16 -14.27
C LYS A 225 -6.94 27.59 -15.65
N GLY A 226 -7.71 26.62 -16.16
CA GLY A 226 -7.47 25.94 -17.43
C GLY A 226 -6.44 24.81 -17.34
N ASN A 227 -6.06 24.36 -16.14
CA ASN A 227 -5.21 23.19 -15.96
C ASN A 227 -6.03 21.93 -16.27
N VAL A 228 -5.55 21.09 -17.19
CA VAL A 228 -6.22 19.85 -17.57
C VAL A 228 -5.90 18.77 -16.53
N LEU A 229 -6.94 18.13 -15.99
CA LEU A 229 -6.88 17.12 -14.93
C LEU A 229 -6.00 17.58 -13.76
N PRO A 230 -6.43 18.64 -13.04
CA PRO A 230 -5.58 19.33 -12.06
C PRO A 230 -5.15 18.42 -10.91
N ASP A 231 -6.05 17.54 -10.47
CA ASP A 231 -5.87 16.70 -9.30
C ASP A 231 -6.24 15.24 -9.58
N ALA A 232 -5.60 14.33 -8.85
CA ALA A 232 -5.94 12.92 -8.79
C ALA A 232 -6.20 12.55 -7.33
N LEU A 233 -7.43 12.17 -7.01
CA LEU A 233 -7.83 11.79 -5.66
C LEU A 233 -7.83 10.28 -5.52
N LEU A 234 -7.23 9.79 -4.45
CA LEU A 234 -7.38 8.40 -4.01
C LEU A 234 -8.53 8.32 -3.01
N ILE A 235 -9.56 7.55 -3.35
CA ILE A 235 -10.73 7.33 -2.50
C ILE A 235 -11.01 5.83 -2.37
N PRO A 236 -11.63 5.35 -1.28
CA PRO A 236 -11.99 3.93 -1.15
C PRO A 236 -12.87 3.44 -2.30
N ARG A 237 -12.69 2.21 -2.75
CA ARG A 237 -13.59 1.57 -3.72
C ARG A 237 -15.01 1.51 -3.15
N GLY A 238 -16.00 1.72 -4.02
CA GLY A 238 -17.40 1.84 -3.62
C GLY A 238 -17.82 3.25 -3.18
N SER A 239 -16.88 4.20 -3.12
CA SER A 239 -17.21 5.61 -2.89
C SER A 239 -18.08 6.19 -3.99
N THR A 240 -18.92 7.15 -3.62
CA THR A 240 -19.86 7.85 -4.50
C THR A 240 -19.35 9.24 -4.89
N PRO A 241 -19.97 9.93 -5.88
CA PRO A 241 -19.66 11.32 -6.19
C PRO A 241 -19.80 12.27 -5.00
N ARG A 242 -20.70 11.95 -4.05
CA ARG A 242 -20.86 12.75 -2.85
C ARG A 242 -19.69 12.55 -1.87
N ASP A 243 -19.20 11.33 -1.73
CA ASP A 243 -18.02 11.06 -0.89
C ASP A 243 -16.79 11.77 -1.47
N MET A 244 -16.63 11.72 -2.79
CA MET A 244 -15.61 12.48 -3.51
C MET A 244 -15.73 13.99 -3.26
N ALA A 245 -16.95 14.55 -3.21
CA ALA A 245 -17.16 15.96 -2.87
C ALA A 245 -16.64 16.31 -1.47
N TYR A 246 -16.87 15.44 -0.48
CA TYR A 246 -16.33 15.60 0.87
C TYR A 246 -14.80 15.45 0.93
N CYS A 247 -14.20 14.65 0.05
CA CYS A 247 -12.74 14.58 -0.09
C CYS A 247 -12.12 15.88 -0.61
N ILE A 248 -12.82 16.62 -1.47
CA ILE A 248 -12.36 17.93 -1.97
C ILE A 248 -12.51 18.98 -0.88
N HIS A 249 -13.74 19.18 -0.38
CA HIS A 249 -14.03 20.13 0.69
C HIS A 249 -15.39 19.87 1.33
N THR A 250 -15.52 20.07 2.64
CA THR A 250 -16.78 19.85 3.37
C THR A 250 -17.94 20.70 2.81
N ASP A 251 -17.70 21.97 2.45
CA ASP A 251 -18.74 22.82 1.86
C ASP A 251 -19.25 22.32 0.51
N ILE A 252 -18.39 21.70 -0.31
CA ILE A 252 -18.77 21.12 -1.62
C ILE A 252 -19.60 19.86 -1.39
N GLY A 253 -19.21 19.04 -0.41
CA GLY A 253 -19.99 17.86 0.01
C GLY A 253 -21.37 18.22 0.57
N ASP A 254 -21.46 19.27 1.39
CA ASP A 254 -22.72 19.77 1.95
C ASP A 254 -23.59 20.48 0.92
N GLY A 255 -22.97 21.14 -0.06
CA GLY A 255 -23.62 21.80 -1.19
C GLY A 255 -23.91 20.89 -2.39
N PHE A 256 -23.56 19.60 -2.30
CA PHE A 256 -23.65 18.65 -3.40
C PHE A 256 -25.07 18.58 -3.97
N THR A 257 -25.18 18.83 -5.28
CA THR A 257 -26.47 18.76 -5.99
C THR A 257 -26.51 17.56 -6.92
N HIS A 258 -25.53 17.46 -7.82
CA HIS A 258 -25.39 16.33 -8.73
C HIS A 258 -23.96 16.27 -9.28
N ALA A 259 -23.63 15.17 -9.93
CA ALA A 259 -22.35 14.98 -10.59
C ALA A 259 -22.52 14.65 -12.08
N ILE A 260 -21.51 14.96 -12.86
CA ILE A 260 -21.43 14.71 -14.30
C ILE A 260 -20.20 13.85 -14.57
N ASP A 261 -20.38 12.72 -15.25
CA ASP A 261 -19.29 11.95 -15.83
C ASP A 261 -18.82 12.69 -17.09
N ALA A 262 -17.63 13.29 -17.01
CA ALA A 262 -17.08 14.13 -18.06
C ALA A 262 -16.74 13.32 -19.32
N ARG A 263 -16.38 12.03 -19.20
CA ARG A 263 -16.12 11.19 -20.38
C ARG A 263 -17.39 10.91 -21.16
N ARG A 264 -18.50 10.68 -20.46
CA ARG A 264 -19.81 10.40 -21.08
C ARG A 264 -20.60 11.67 -21.38
N ASN A 265 -20.22 12.82 -20.81
CA ASN A 265 -21.00 14.06 -20.80
C ASN A 265 -22.44 13.83 -20.32
N MET A 266 -22.59 13.04 -19.25
CA MET A 266 -23.89 12.65 -18.70
C MET A 266 -23.93 12.81 -17.20
N ARG A 267 -25.09 13.21 -16.68
CA ARG A 267 -25.36 13.20 -15.24
C ARG A 267 -25.32 11.77 -14.72
N ILE A 268 -24.65 11.59 -13.59
CA ILE A 268 -24.61 10.32 -12.86
C ILE A 268 -25.43 10.43 -11.57
N ALA A 269 -25.93 9.29 -11.11
CA ALA A 269 -26.68 9.23 -9.87
C ALA A 269 -25.75 9.50 -8.67
N SER A 270 -26.29 10.10 -7.61
CA SER A 270 -25.52 10.45 -6.42
C SER A 270 -25.02 9.23 -5.63
N ASP A 271 -25.67 8.08 -5.81
CA ASP A 271 -25.40 6.79 -5.19
C ASP A 271 -24.64 5.83 -6.11
N GLN A 272 -24.34 6.25 -7.34
CA GLN A 272 -23.56 5.43 -8.26
C GLN A 272 -22.11 5.33 -7.77
N GLU A 273 -21.59 4.11 -7.67
CA GLU A 273 -20.19 3.88 -7.31
C GLU A 273 -19.24 4.40 -8.40
N LEU A 274 -18.21 5.13 -7.97
CA LEU A 274 -17.12 5.60 -8.81
C LEU A 274 -16.17 4.46 -9.18
N LYS A 275 -15.53 4.59 -10.34
CA LYS A 275 -14.61 3.60 -10.90
C LYS A 275 -13.22 4.19 -11.11
N GLN A 276 -12.25 3.28 -11.24
CA GLN A 276 -10.87 3.65 -11.53
C GLN A 276 -10.78 4.53 -12.78
N GLY A 277 -10.22 5.73 -12.59
CA GLY A 277 -9.99 6.70 -13.65
C GLY A 277 -11.21 7.50 -14.09
N ASP A 278 -12.30 7.45 -13.33
CA ASP A 278 -13.46 8.31 -13.59
C ASP A 278 -13.07 9.79 -13.49
N ILE A 279 -13.62 10.59 -14.41
CA ILE A 279 -13.41 12.04 -14.46
C ILE A 279 -14.76 12.68 -14.17
N ILE A 280 -14.87 13.32 -13.01
CA ILE A 280 -16.16 13.74 -12.45
C ILE A 280 -16.17 15.25 -12.23
N SER A 281 -17.19 15.91 -12.78
CA SER A 281 -17.53 17.29 -12.42
C SER A 281 -18.60 17.29 -11.34
N ILE A 282 -18.32 17.98 -10.24
CA ILE A 282 -19.21 18.08 -9.07
C ILE A 282 -19.91 19.43 -9.11
N ILE A 283 -21.24 19.40 -9.18
CA ILE A 283 -22.05 20.62 -9.16
C ILE A 283 -22.56 20.84 -7.73
N SER A 284 -22.05 21.90 -7.11
CA SER A 284 -22.45 22.39 -5.79
C SER A 284 -23.27 23.67 -5.91
N ASN A 285 -24.26 23.84 -5.04
CA ASN A 285 -25.04 25.08 -4.91
C ASN A 285 -24.39 26.12 -3.98
N LYS A 286 -23.27 25.78 -3.35
CA LYS A 286 -22.42 26.65 -2.54
C LYS A 286 -21.09 26.89 -3.24
#